data_AF-A0A318S777-F1
#
_entry.id   AF-A0A318S777-F1
#
_cell.length_a   1.000
_cell.length_b   1.000
_cell.length_c   1.000
_cell.angle_alpha   90.00
_cell.angle_beta   90.00
_cell.angle_gamma   90.00
#
_symmetry.space_group_name_H-M   'P 1'
#
loop_
_entity.id
_entity.type
_entity.pdbx_description
1 polymer ?
#
loop_
_entity_poly.entity_id
_entity_poly.type
_entity_poly.pdbx_seq_one_letter_code
_entity_poly.pdbx_strand_id
1 'polypeptide(L)'
;MTSPHTIDALTTAETNQLQDLEGRIQQGWQSFLDVGEALLTIRDQRLYRATHANFEAYCEERWGWSARHANRLIGAFEVQRQVGPHGLTLRNEATARPLSASPPKRCPSSRKPSKP
;
A
#
# COMPACT_ATOMS: atom_id res chain seq x y z
N MET A 1 -26.45 -17.68 17.01
CA MET A 1 -26.22 -18.27 15.69
C MET A 1 -26.24 -17.13 14.69
N THR A 2 -25.07 -16.63 14.29
CA THR A 2 -24.93 -15.45 13.42
C THR A 2 -25.02 -15.89 11.96
N SER A 3 -25.93 -15.27 11.21
CA SER A 3 -26.27 -15.58 9.83
C SER A 3 -25.06 -15.54 8.88
N PRO A 4 -24.98 -16.44 7.88
CA PRO A 4 -23.98 -16.35 6.83
C PRO A 4 -24.23 -15.10 5.97
N HIS A 5 -23.15 -14.38 5.67
CA HIS A 5 -23.15 -13.29 4.69
C HIS A 5 -23.36 -13.92 3.31
N THR A 6 -24.54 -13.71 2.72
CA THR A 6 -24.83 -14.15 1.35
C THR A 6 -23.90 -13.36 0.43
N ILE A 7 -22.92 -14.02 -0.17
CA ILE A 7 -22.18 -13.46 -1.30
C ILE A 7 -23.19 -13.42 -2.44
N ASP A 8 -23.76 -12.24 -2.71
CA ASP A 8 -24.66 -12.05 -3.84
C ASP A 8 -23.92 -12.45 -5.12
N ALA A 9 -24.52 -13.39 -5.86
CA ALA A 9 -23.94 -13.88 -7.10
C ALA A 9 -23.96 -12.75 -8.13
N LEU A 10 -22.77 -12.28 -8.51
CA LEU A 10 -22.60 -11.28 -9.56
C LEU A 10 -23.21 -11.79 -10.87
N THR A 11 -23.93 -10.94 -11.57
CA THR A 11 -24.35 -11.20 -12.95
C THR A 11 -23.12 -11.26 -13.86
N THR A 12 -23.27 -11.85 -15.04
CA THR A 12 -22.18 -11.89 -16.04
C THR A 12 -21.72 -10.49 -16.44
N ALA A 13 -22.63 -9.52 -16.52
CA ALA A 13 -22.31 -8.14 -16.82
C ALA A 13 -21.47 -7.50 -15.70
N GLU A 14 -21.86 -7.69 -14.44
CA GLU A 14 -21.10 -7.17 -13.28
C GLU A 14 -19.73 -7.85 -13.15
N THR A 15 -19.63 -9.13 -13.46
CA THR A 15 -18.35 -9.87 -13.45
C THR A 15 -17.39 -9.32 -14.51
N ASN A 16 -17.87 -9.07 -15.73
CA ASN A 16 -17.06 -8.48 -16.79
C ASN A 16 -16.62 -7.05 -16.44
N GLN A 17 -17.52 -6.25 -15.87
CA GLN A 17 -17.18 -4.90 -15.40
C GLN A 17 -16.12 -4.93 -14.29
N LEU A 18 -16.21 -5.88 -13.36
CA LEU A 18 -15.20 -6.05 -12.32
C LEU A 18 -13.83 -6.36 -12.93
N GLN A 19 -13.76 -7.31 -13.86
CA GLN A 19 -12.51 -7.67 -14.54
C GLN A 19 -11.89 -6.50 -15.30
N ASP A 20 -12.71 -5.71 -16.00
CA ASP A 20 -12.24 -4.52 -16.72
C ASP A 20 -11.66 -3.47 -15.75
N LEU A 21 -12.34 -3.25 -14.62
CA LEU A 21 -11.87 -2.31 -13.59
C LEU A 21 -10.57 -2.79 -12.94
N GLU A 22 -10.48 -4.07 -12.57
CA GLU A 22 -9.28 -4.68 -12.02
C GLU A 22 -8.10 -4.61 -13.01
N GLY A 23 -8.36 -4.85 -14.30
CA GLY A 23 -7.36 -4.70 -15.34
C GLY A 23 -6.80 -3.27 -15.43
N ARG A 24 -7.68 -2.26 -15.37
CA ARG A 24 -7.26 -0.84 -15.35
C ARG A 24 -6.47 -0.49 -14.10
N ILE A 25 -6.88 -1.01 -12.94
CA ILE A 25 -6.17 -0.82 -11.68
C ILE A 25 -4.76 -1.44 -11.78
N GLN A 26 -4.65 -2.67 -12.29
CA GLN A 26 -3.38 -3.36 -12.44
C GLN A 26 -2.44 -2.64 -13.44
N GLN A 27 -2.98 -2.12 -14.54
CA GLN A 27 -2.22 -1.33 -15.52
C GLN A 27 -1.73 0.00 -14.94
N GLY A 28 -2.61 0.72 -14.23
CA GLY A 28 -2.25 1.96 -13.56
C GLY A 28 -1.19 1.75 -12.47
N TRP A 29 -1.31 0.64 -11.73
CA TRP A 29 -0.32 0.24 -10.72
C TRP A 29 1.06 -0.06 -11.33
N GLN A 30 1.12 -0.83 -12.42
CA GLN A 30 2.38 -1.09 -13.12
C GLN A 30 3.01 0.21 -13.65
N SER A 31 2.22 1.06 -14.31
CA SER A 31 2.68 2.35 -14.82
C SER A 31 3.27 3.22 -13.70
N PHE A 32 2.67 3.19 -12.51
CA PHE A 32 3.15 3.93 -11.34
C PHE A 32 4.51 3.40 -10.85
N LEU A 33 4.69 2.07 -10.82
CA LEU A 33 5.98 1.47 -10.46
C LEU A 33 7.07 1.81 -11.47
N ASP A 34 6.77 1.73 -12.76
CA ASP A 34 7.71 2.06 -13.84
C ASP A 34 8.19 3.52 -13.74
N VAL A 35 7.27 4.45 -13.42
CA VAL A 35 7.61 5.86 -13.17
C VAL A 35 8.53 6.00 -11.96
N GLY A 36 8.24 5.30 -10.86
CA GLY A 36 9.08 5.30 -9.66
C GLY A 36 10.50 4.79 -9.94
N GLU A 37 10.62 3.69 -10.69
CA GLU A 37 11.90 3.13 -11.12
C GLU A 37 12.70 4.09 -12.01
N ALA A 38 12.04 4.69 -12.99
CA ALA A 38 12.67 5.65 -13.90
C ALA A 38 13.18 6.88 -13.14
N LEU A 39 12.37 7.44 -12.24
CA LEU A 39 12.76 8.58 -11.41
C LEU A 39 13.94 8.24 -10.50
N LEU A 40 13.95 7.05 -9.88
CA LEU A 40 15.06 6.58 -9.07
C LEU A 40 16.34 6.49 -9.90
N THR A 41 16.26 5.88 -11.08
CA THR A 41 17.40 5.73 -11.99
C THR A 41 17.97 7.09 -12.42
N ILE A 42 17.10 8.04 -12.79
CA ILE A 42 17.50 9.42 -13.14
C ILE A 42 18.19 10.12 -11.96
N ARG A 43 17.66 9.94 -10.74
CA ARG A 43 18.21 10.55 -9.52
C ARG A 43 19.58 9.96 -9.19
N ASP A 44 19.70 8.64 -9.15
CA ASP A 44 20.89 7.92 -8.70
C ASP A 44 22.05 8.05 -9.68
N GLN A 45 21.77 7.98 -10.99
CA GLN A 45 22.78 8.21 -12.03
C GLN A 45 23.01 9.71 -12.30
N ARG A 46 22.28 10.59 -11.60
CA ARG A 46 22.34 12.05 -11.76
C ARG A 46 22.18 12.51 -13.21
N LEU A 47 21.30 11.85 -13.97
CA LEU A 47 21.09 12.14 -15.40
C LEU A 47 20.49 13.53 -15.64
N TYR A 48 19.85 14.12 -14.64
CA TYR A 48 19.34 15.48 -14.65
C TYR A 48 20.44 16.54 -14.83
N ARG A 49 21.71 16.24 -14.49
CA ARG A 49 22.82 17.20 -14.54
C ARG A 49 23.13 17.76 -15.92
N ALA A 50 22.64 17.09 -16.98
CA ALA A 50 22.80 17.57 -18.34
C ALA A 50 22.01 18.86 -18.61
N THR A 51 20.94 19.10 -17.86
CA THR A 51 20.00 20.20 -18.10
C THR A 51 19.67 21.02 -16.85
N HIS A 52 19.75 20.44 -15.65
CA HIS A 52 19.35 21.09 -14.40
C HIS A 52 20.43 20.97 -13.33
N ALA A 53 20.51 21.96 -12.45
CA ALA A 53 21.51 22.01 -11.39
C ALA A 53 21.27 20.97 -10.28
N ASN A 54 20.02 20.61 -10.03
CA ASN A 54 19.63 19.63 -9.02
C ASN A 54 18.38 18.85 -9.48
N PHE A 55 18.07 17.77 -8.77
CA PHE A 55 16.94 16.89 -9.10
C PHE A 55 15.58 17.57 -8.91
N GLU A 56 15.45 18.49 -7.97
CA GLU A 56 14.20 19.20 -7.69
C GLU A 56 13.80 20.10 -8.85
N ALA A 57 14.72 20.94 -9.35
CA ALA A 57 14.52 21.77 -10.53
C ALA A 57 14.14 20.92 -11.75
N TYR A 58 14.77 19.75 -11.92
CA TYR A 58 14.40 18.81 -12.97
C TYR A 58 12.95 18.31 -12.84
N CYS A 59 12.52 17.93 -11.63
CA CYS A 59 11.15 17.48 -11.41
C CYS A 59 10.11 18.57 -11.66
N GLU A 60 10.41 19.81 -11.24
CA GLU A 60 9.52 20.94 -11.40
C GLU A 60 9.43 21.39 -12.86
N GLU A 61 10.56 21.59 -13.53
CA GLU A 61 10.58 22.13 -14.90
C GLU A 61 10.13 21.13 -15.96
N ARG A 62 10.45 19.82 -15.80
CA ARG A 62 10.10 18.81 -16.81
C ARG A 62 8.73 18.20 -16.62
N TRP A 63 8.30 18.04 -15.37
CA TRP A 63 7.09 17.28 -15.03
C TRP A 63 6.04 18.13 -14.29
N GLY A 64 6.38 19.35 -13.87
CA GLY A 64 5.49 20.17 -13.04
C GLY A 64 5.29 19.59 -11.63
N TRP A 65 6.21 18.73 -11.17
CA TRP A 65 6.08 18.03 -9.89
C TRP A 65 7.03 18.61 -8.86
N SER A 66 6.52 18.86 -7.65
CA SER A 66 7.38 19.12 -6.50
C SER A 66 8.31 17.93 -6.24
N ALA A 67 9.53 18.19 -5.75
CA ALA A 67 10.46 17.14 -5.35
C ALA A 67 9.86 16.19 -4.31
N ARG A 68 8.96 16.67 -3.44
CA ARG A 68 8.25 15.82 -2.47
C ARG A 68 7.37 14.77 -3.15
N HIS A 69 6.70 15.13 -4.24
CA HIS A 69 5.90 14.17 -5.00
C HIS A 69 6.80 13.14 -5.67
N ALA A 70 7.85 13.56 -6.37
CA ALA A 70 8.80 12.65 -7.02
C ALA A 70 9.46 11.68 -6.02
N ASN A 71 9.91 12.18 -4.86
CA ASN A 71 10.51 11.32 -3.82
C ASN A 71 9.52 10.31 -3.23
N ARG A 72 8.23 10.63 -3.17
CA ARG A 72 7.19 9.67 -2.74
C ARG A 72 6.96 8.57 -3.77
N LEU A 73 7.01 8.89 -5.06
CA LEU A 73 6.94 7.88 -6.13
C LEU A 73 8.13 6.92 -6.06
N ILE A 74 9.33 7.49 -5.90
CA ILE A 74 10.57 6.72 -5.71
C ILE A 74 10.46 5.83 -4.47
N GLY A 75 10.06 6.40 -3.32
CA GLY A 75 9.95 5.64 -2.07
C GLY A 75 8.91 4.51 -2.17
N ALA A 76 7.80 4.72 -2.87
CA ALA A 76 6.81 3.67 -3.11
C ALA A 76 7.37 2.52 -3.95
N PHE A 77 8.15 2.83 -5.00
CA PHE A 77 8.86 1.82 -5.79
C PHE A 77 9.92 1.09 -4.95
N GLU A 78 10.70 1.80 -4.14
CA GLU A 78 11.71 1.20 -3.26
C GLU A 78 11.09 0.23 -2.24
N VAL A 79 9.96 0.62 -1.63
CA VAL A 79 9.18 -0.27 -0.73
C VAL A 79 8.68 -1.49 -1.49
N GLN A 80 8.10 -1.32 -2.68
CA GLN A 80 7.63 -2.45 -3.49
C GLN A 80 8.80 -3.39 -3.86
N ARG A 81 9.97 -2.85 -4.22
CA ARG A 81 11.17 -3.63 -4.51
C ARG A 81 11.63 -4.43 -3.29
N GLN A 82 11.50 -3.86 -2.09
CA GLN A 82 11.89 -4.50 -0.84
C GLN A 82 10.89 -5.58 -0.39
N VAL A 83 9.59 -5.35 -0.54
CA VAL A 83 8.54 -6.29 -0.13
C VAL A 83 8.28 -7.37 -1.19
N GLY A 84 8.78 -7.18 -2.42
CA GLY A 84 8.58 -8.08 -3.56
C GLY A 84 7.12 -8.09 -4.04
N PRO A 85 6.74 -8.96 -5.00
CA PRO A 85 5.34 -9.14 -5.44
C PRO A 85 4.43 -9.68 -4.31
N HIS A 86 4.94 -9.84 -3.10
CA HIS A 86 4.23 -10.33 -1.92
C HIS A 86 3.91 -9.20 -0.94
N GLY A 87 3.87 -7.95 -1.42
CA GLY A 87 3.32 -6.75 -0.77
C GLY A 87 2.11 -7.09 0.10
N LEU A 88 2.37 -7.44 1.36
CA LEU A 88 1.47 -8.13 2.28
C LEU A 88 0.33 -8.90 1.60
N THR A 89 0.41 -10.23 1.60
CA THR A 89 -0.81 -11.01 1.80
C THR A 89 -1.40 -10.53 3.12
N LEU A 90 -2.31 -9.55 3.09
CA LEU A 90 -3.28 -9.34 4.15
C LEU A 90 -4.15 -10.59 4.13
N ARG A 91 -3.61 -11.63 4.74
CA ARG A 91 -4.18 -12.96 4.80
C ARG A 91 -5.26 -12.90 5.89
N ASN A 92 -6.35 -12.25 5.52
CA ASN A 92 -7.69 -12.36 6.09
C ASN A 92 -8.12 -11.31 7.14
N GLU A 93 -9.34 -10.78 6.95
CA GLU A 93 -10.15 -9.98 7.87
C GLU A 93 -10.38 -10.68 9.22
N ALA A 94 -10.28 -12.02 9.22
CA ALA A 94 -10.40 -12.88 10.39
C ALA A 94 -9.48 -12.50 11.55
N THR A 95 -8.30 -11.90 11.28
CA THR A 95 -7.37 -11.45 12.33
C THR A 95 -7.73 -10.07 12.91
N ALA A 96 -8.46 -9.23 12.17
CA ALA A 96 -8.83 -7.87 12.61
C ALA A 96 -10.03 -7.87 13.57
N ARG A 97 -10.94 -8.85 13.45
CA ARG A 97 -12.18 -8.91 14.24
C ARG A 97 -12.01 -9.17 15.75
N PRO A 98 -11.07 -10.03 16.22
CA PRO A 98 -10.92 -10.26 17.67
C PRO A 98 -10.20 -9.11 18.40
N LEU A 99 -9.54 -8.18 17.70
CA LEU A 99 -8.83 -7.07 18.32
C LEU A 99 -9.74 -5.85 18.61
N SER A 100 -10.84 -5.68 17.87
CA SER A 100 -11.78 -4.55 18.06
C SER A 100 -12.90 -4.83 19.07
N ALA A 101 -13.04 -6.07 19.55
CA ALA A 101 -14.15 -6.53 20.39
C ALA A 101 -13.73 -7.02 21.79
N SER A 102 -12.70 -6.42 22.38
CA SER A 102 -12.42 -6.61 23.82
C SER A 102 -13.13 -5.51 24.62
N PRO A 103 -14.24 -5.80 25.32
CA PRO A 103 -14.79 -4.87 26.29
C PRO A 103 -13.81 -4.72 27.47
N PRO A 104 -13.62 -3.52 28.04
CA PRO A 104 -12.79 -3.34 29.22
C PRO A 104 -13.42 -4.09 30.40
N LYS A 105 -12.91 -5.30 30.69
CA LYS A 105 -13.30 -6.02 31.89
C LYS A 105 -12.54 -5.44 33.09
N ARG A 106 -13.27 -4.66 33.90
CA ARG A 106 -12.85 -4.27 35.26
C ARG A 106 -12.47 -5.50 36.09
N CYS A 107 -11.40 -5.34 36.86
CA CYS A 107 -10.94 -6.25 37.91
C CYS A 107 -12.03 -6.58 38.93
N PRO A 108 -11.97 -7.77 39.55
CA PRO A 108 -11.99 -7.82 41.00
C PRO A 108 -10.88 -8.69 41.61
N SER A 109 -10.15 -8.05 42.52
CA SER A 109 -9.54 -8.51 43.77
C SER A 109 -9.16 -9.98 44.04
N SER A 110 -8.10 -10.08 44.85
CA SER A 110 -7.78 -11.11 45.86
C SER A 110 -7.14 -12.41 45.31
N ARG A 111 -6.07 -12.99 45.88
CA ARG A 111 -5.42 -12.96 47.20
C ARG A 111 -3.99 -13.53 47.06
N LYS A 112 -2.99 -13.01 47.79
CA LYS A 112 -1.75 -13.74 48.16
C LYS A 112 -2.09 -14.85 49.19
N PRO A 113 -1.29 -15.91 49.39
CA PRO A 113 -0.08 -15.90 50.24
C PRO A 113 1.12 -16.73 49.70
N SER A 114 2.38 -16.36 50.02
CA SER A 114 3.33 -17.02 50.97
C SER A 114 3.47 -18.53 50.78
N LYS A 115 4.65 -19.18 50.77
CA LYS A 115 5.89 -19.07 51.58
C LYS A 115 6.80 -20.24 51.09
N PRO A 116 7.98 -20.51 51.67
CA PRO A 116 8.96 -19.64 52.34
C PRO A 116 10.14 -19.26 51.44
#